data_AF-A0A948XLS2-F1
#
_entry.id   AF-A0A948XLS2-F1
#
_cell.length_a   1.000
_cell.length_b   1.000
_cell.length_c   1.000
_cell.angle_alpha   90.00
_cell.angle_beta   90.00
_cell.angle_gamma   90.00
#
_symmetry.space_group_name_H-M   'P 1'
#
loop_
_entity.id
_entity.type
_entity.pdbx_description
1 polymer ?
#
loop_
_entity_poly.entity_id
_entity_poly.type
_entity_poly.pdbx_seq_one_letter_code
_entity_poly.pdbx_strand_id
1 'polypeptide(L)'
;MDFKKIENRVLALSPYLENIKVSLRGGRLFASMTPDFEALQKANIINIEDELKWYAVELYNLEVPDEEKIRGYEIVYPKISSEEEPKEDEIYRRLKGFLQTLSSAKINYNSHLELDLGLDSIDYVELFIFVEESFGVLIDEKNFASMMRLHELYLYVKEHCKAVQNASSSLNEALKEPIKEKLRYSPFIMLLYKIFLFPLFKLYFRLEVSGRENIPQSPCIFAPSHQSMLDGFLVESSLPYKTLKNTFFLAYKNVFGTKFLKPISDNGQTILIDANENLKHTLQYVALPLHEHKNLVIFPEGARTRDRELLEFRPFFAMLSKLYNVPVVPVLVDGSFEALRSGTLFPKPKKIIVRYLEPIYPDGLDVAEITQKTKDAIAYELKSNGVFSR
;
A
#
# COMPACT_ATOMS: atom_id res chain seq x y z
N MET A 1 -17.96 33.74 0.09
CA MET A 1 -16.62 33.12 0.10
C MET A 1 -15.79 33.79 -0.97
N ASP A 2 -14.57 34.19 -0.61
CA ASP A 2 -13.61 34.75 -1.55
C ASP A 2 -12.67 33.61 -2.01
N PHE A 3 -12.95 33.03 -3.18
CA PHE A 3 -12.15 31.90 -3.70
C PHE A 3 -10.69 32.31 -3.95
N LYS A 4 -10.44 33.54 -4.41
CA LYS A 4 -9.06 34.02 -4.65
C LYS A 4 -8.26 34.10 -3.37
N LYS A 5 -8.90 34.51 -2.27
CA LYS A 5 -8.24 34.52 -0.95
C LYS A 5 -7.85 33.10 -0.50
N ILE A 6 -8.71 32.11 -0.76
CA ILE A 6 -8.42 30.71 -0.46
C ILE A 6 -7.26 30.21 -1.32
N GLU A 7 -7.34 30.42 -2.64
CA GLU A 7 -6.32 30.03 -3.62
C GLU A 7 -4.93 30.59 -3.24
N ASN A 8 -4.83 31.90 -3.00
CA ASN A 8 -3.58 32.55 -2.62
C ASN A 8 -3.01 32.01 -1.31
N ARG A 9 -3.86 31.69 -0.33
CA ARG A 9 -3.42 31.13 0.95
C ARG A 9 -2.89 29.71 0.77
N VAL A 10 -3.56 28.89 -0.03
CA VAL A 10 -3.11 27.53 -0.33
C VAL A 10 -1.77 27.54 -1.07
N LEU A 11 -1.61 28.40 -2.08
CA LEU A 11 -0.33 28.55 -2.79
C LEU A 11 0.81 29.00 -1.87
N ALA A 12 0.53 29.84 -0.86
CA ALA A 12 1.54 30.25 0.12
C ALA A 12 1.97 29.11 1.07
N LEU A 13 1.12 28.09 1.27
CA LEU A 13 1.39 26.94 2.13
C LEU A 13 2.03 25.76 1.39
N SER A 14 1.81 25.65 0.08
CA SER A 14 2.22 24.49 -0.72
C SER A 14 3.36 24.83 -1.67
N PRO A 15 4.60 24.41 -1.39
CA PRO A 15 5.75 24.66 -2.27
C PRO A 15 5.73 23.83 -3.56
N TYR A 16 4.77 22.89 -3.71
CA TYR A 16 4.69 21.93 -4.80
C TYR A 16 3.51 22.19 -5.76
N LEU A 17 2.85 23.33 -5.64
CA LEU A 17 1.77 23.73 -6.54
C LEU A 17 2.22 24.85 -7.47
N GLU A 18 2.05 24.63 -8.77
CA GLU A 18 2.15 25.69 -9.76
C GLU A 18 0.90 26.59 -9.71
N ASN A 19 -0.27 25.96 -9.60
CA ASN A 19 -1.54 26.68 -9.57
C ASN A 19 -2.63 25.91 -8.81
N ILE A 20 -3.65 26.63 -8.34
CA ILE A 20 -4.86 26.05 -7.77
C ILE A 20 -6.08 26.89 -8.16
N LYS A 21 -7.18 26.21 -8.45
CA LYS A 21 -8.48 26.84 -8.68
C LYS A 21 -9.51 26.25 -7.73
N VAL A 22 -10.22 27.09 -6.99
CA VAL A 22 -11.25 26.68 -6.05
C VAL A 22 -12.63 26.96 -6.61
N SER A 23 -13.52 25.98 -6.52
CA SER A 23 -14.90 26.07 -7.01
C SER A 23 -15.87 25.43 -6.02
N LEU A 24 -17.17 25.66 -6.19
CA LEU A 24 -18.21 24.97 -5.44
C LEU A 24 -18.76 23.81 -6.28
N ARG A 25 -18.65 22.58 -5.78
CA ARG A 25 -19.30 21.39 -6.34
C ARG A 25 -20.24 20.80 -5.29
N GLY A 26 -21.53 20.70 -5.60
CA GLY A 26 -22.53 20.19 -4.66
C GLY A 26 -22.63 20.97 -3.34
N GLY A 27 -22.39 22.29 -3.37
CA GLY A 27 -22.41 23.16 -2.18
C GLY A 27 -21.18 23.06 -1.27
N ARG A 28 -20.11 22.37 -1.70
CA ARG A 28 -18.86 22.24 -0.95
C ARG A 28 -17.68 22.76 -1.76
N LEU A 29 -16.66 23.28 -1.08
CA LEU A 29 -15.42 23.76 -1.72
C LEU A 29 -14.64 22.59 -2.31
N PHE A 30 -14.21 22.78 -3.55
CA PHE A 30 -13.51 21.80 -4.36
C PHE A 30 -12.30 22.44 -5.04
N ALA A 31 -11.12 21.84 -4.89
CA ALA A 31 -9.86 22.35 -5.44
C ALA A 31 -9.45 21.60 -6.71
N SER A 32 -9.10 22.33 -7.77
CA SER A 32 -8.41 21.80 -8.94
C SER A 32 -6.94 22.25 -8.85
N MET A 33 -6.04 21.30 -8.66
CA MET A 33 -4.63 21.54 -8.30
C MET A 33 -3.72 21.22 -9.48
N THR A 34 -2.79 22.11 -9.81
CA THR A 34 -1.77 21.89 -10.84
C THR A 34 -0.42 21.69 -10.17
N PRO A 35 0.19 20.49 -10.27
CA PRO A 35 1.47 20.19 -9.66
C PRO A 35 2.60 21.02 -10.27
N ASP A 36 3.53 21.49 -9.44
CA ASP A 36 4.84 21.94 -9.90
C ASP A 36 5.79 20.72 -9.98
N PHE A 37 5.84 20.10 -11.17
CA PHE A 37 6.67 18.92 -11.40
C PHE A 37 8.16 19.18 -11.19
N GLU A 38 8.66 20.39 -11.47
CA GLU A 38 10.07 20.70 -11.22
C GLU A 38 10.39 20.74 -9.72
N ALA A 39 9.51 21.35 -8.92
CA ALA A 39 9.68 21.41 -7.47
C ALA A 39 9.60 20.00 -6.85
N LEU A 40 8.63 19.20 -7.30
CA LEU A 40 8.45 17.80 -6.87
C LEU A 40 9.68 16.94 -7.20
N GLN A 41 10.20 17.06 -8.43
CA GLN A 41 11.40 16.35 -8.86
C GLN A 41 12.64 16.77 -8.06
N LYS A 42 12.86 18.08 -7.84
CA LYS A 42 13.97 18.60 -7.02
C LYS A 42 13.90 18.08 -5.58
N ALA A 43 12.70 17.83 -5.07
CA ALA A 43 12.46 17.26 -3.75
C ALA A 43 12.49 15.72 -3.72
N ASN A 44 12.64 15.04 -4.87
CA ASN A 44 12.54 13.58 -5.02
C ASN A 44 11.19 13.01 -4.52
N ILE A 45 10.09 13.72 -4.78
CA ILE A 45 8.75 13.30 -4.37
C ILE A 45 8.16 12.41 -5.45
N ILE A 46 7.77 11.20 -5.06
CA ILE A 46 7.20 10.19 -5.96
C ILE A 46 5.68 10.13 -5.82
N ASN A 47 5.13 10.27 -4.60
CA ASN A 47 3.67 10.24 -4.34
C ASN A 47 3.09 11.65 -4.36
N ILE A 48 2.92 12.19 -5.56
CA ILE A 48 2.43 13.54 -5.82
C ILE A 48 1.02 13.73 -5.25
N GLU A 49 0.11 12.75 -5.35
CA GLU A 49 -1.26 12.94 -4.88
C GLU A 49 -1.32 13.15 -3.36
N ASP A 50 -0.63 12.29 -2.60
CA ASP A 50 -0.57 12.38 -1.14
C ASP A 50 0.09 13.69 -0.69
N GLU A 51 1.17 14.09 -1.36
CA GLU A 51 1.88 15.31 -1.04
C GLU A 51 1.00 16.54 -1.29
N LEU A 52 0.38 16.62 -2.46
CA LEU A 52 -0.50 17.75 -2.80
C LEU A 52 -1.72 17.79 -1.88
N LYS A 53 -2.32 16.63 -1.57
CA LYS A 53 -3.42 16.56 -0.61
C LYS A 53 -3.01 17.12 0.75
N TRP A 54 -1.84 16.75 1.26
CA TRP A 54 -1.35 17.25 2.54
C TRP A 54 -1.13 18.77 2.52
N TYR A 55 -0.29 19.25 1.61
CA TYR A 55 0.16 20.64 1.62
C TYR A 55 -0.89 21.63 1.10
N ALA A 56 -1.77 21.20 0.20
CA ALA A 56 -2.77 22.08 -0.39
C ALA A 56 -4.13 22.02 0.31
N VAL A 57 -4.52 20.87 0.83
CA VAL A 57 -5.87 20.66 1.38
C VAL A 57 -5.84 20.54 2.90
N GLU A 58 -5.04 19.61 3.44
CA GLU A 58 -5.06 19.32 4.87
C GLU A 58 -4.49 20.47 5.72
N LEU A 59 -3.34 21.02 5.34
CA LEU A 59 -2.75 22.17 6.05
C LEU A 59 -3.68 23.38 6.08
N TYR A 60 -4.26 23.73 4.93
CA TYR A 60 -5.22 24.82 4.85
C TYR A 60 -6.45 24.56 5.75
N ASN A 61 -6.99 23.34 5.71
CA ASN A 61 -8.17 22.95 6.47
C ASN A 61 -7.96 22.98 8.00
N LEU A 62 -6.72 22.86 8.49
CA LEU A 62 -6.41 22.93 9.92
C LEU A 62 -6.61 24.35 10.49
N GLU A 63 -6.48 25.38 9.66
CA GLU A 63 -6.43 26.77 10.09
C GLU A 63 -7.71 27.56 9.77
N VAL A 64 -8.77 26.89 9.31
CA VAL A 64 -10.01 27.53 8.87
C VAL A 64 -11.27 26.94 9.50
N PRO A 65 -12.33 27.76 9.67
CA PRO A 65 -13.64 27.28 10.10
C PRO A 65 -14.23 26.22 9.16
N ASP A 66 -15.14 25.40 9.67
CA ASP A 66 -15.64 24.21 8.98
C ASP A 66 -16.33 24.52 7.63
N GLU A 67 -16.87 25.73 7.50
CA GLU A 67 -17.50 26.28 6.31
C GLU A 67 -16.50 26.52 5.19
N GLU A 68 -15.28 26.97 5.51
CA GLU A 68 -14.22 27.31 4.55
C GLU A 68 -13.35 26.10 4.18
N LYS A 69 -13.62 24.92 4.73
CA LYS A 69 -12.82 23.73 4.43
C LYS A 69 -13.03 23.23 3.01
N ILE A 70 -11.93 22.94 2.33
CA ILE A 70 -11.89 22.22 1.06
C ILE A 70 -12.26 20.75 1.32
N ARG A 71 -13.32 20.25 0.69
CA ARG A 71 -13.87 18.90 0.94
C ARG A 71 -13.67 17.94 -0.23
N GLY A 72 -13.14 18.41 -1.35
CA GLY A 72 -12.77 17.58 -2.49
C GLY A 72 -11.67 18.24 -3.29
N TYR A 73 -10.95 17.43 -4.04
CA TYR A 73 -9.88 17.91 -4.91
C TYR A 73 -9.78 17.05 -6.17
N GLU A 74 -9.14 17.60 -7.19
CA GLU A 74 -8.67 16.89 -8.37
C GLU A 74 -7.30 17.44 -8.76
N ILE A 75 -6.47 16.61 -9.38
CA ILE A 75 -5.16 17.02 -9.91
C ILE A 75 -5.30 17.20 -11.42
N VAL A 76 -4.90 18.37 -11.91
CA VAL A 76 -4.99 18.79 -13.31
C VAL A 76 -3.60 19.11 -13.81
N TYR A 77 -3.16 18.37 -14.82
CA TYR A 77 -1.86 18.56 -15.46
C TYR A 77 -1.99 18.39 -16.98
N PRO A 78 -1.07 18.98 -17.77
CA PRO A 78 -1.12 18.86 -19.22
C PRO A 78 -0.92 17.42 -19.66
N LYS A 79 -1.88 16.91 -20.43
CA LYS A 79 -1.72 15.63 -21.14
C LYS A 79 -0.89 15.89 -22.39
N ILE A 80 0.31 15.32 -22.45
CA ILE A 80 1.23 15.47 -23.57
C ILE A 80 0.70 14.65 -24.76
N SER A 81 0.52 15.28 -25.92
CA SER A 81 0.14 14.61 -27.17
C SER A 81 1.16 13.53 -27.51
N SER A 82 0.70 12.36 -27.96
CA SER A 82 1.55 11.21 -28.24
C SER A 82 2.62 11.53 -29.29
N GLU A 83 3.89 11.33 -28.92
CA GLU A 83 4.94 10.97 -29.89
C GLU A 83 4.62 9.59 -30.50
N GLU A 84 5.27 9.24 -31.60
CA GLU A 84 5.11 7.91 -32.21
C GLU A 84 5.48 6.82 -31.20
N GLU A 85 4.48 6.04 -30.79
CA GLU A 85 4.64 4.95 -29.83
C GLU A 85 5.50 3.84 -30.48
N PRO A 86 6.59 3.39 -29.84
CA PRO A 86 7.48 2.36 -30.38
C PRO A 86 6.85 0.96 -30.20
N LYS A 87 5.71 0.72 -30.84
CA LYS A 87 4.86 -0.47 -30.65
C LYS A 87 5.58 -1.79 -30.94
N GLU A 88 6.57 -1.76 -31.83
CA GLU A 88 7.34 -2.96 -32.21
C GLU A 88 8.49 -3.26 -31.23
N ASP A 89 8.92 -2.27 -30.44
CA ASP A 89 10.03 -2.43 -29.50
C ASP A 89 9.65 -3.39 -28.35
N GLU A 90 10.51 -4.37 -28.10
CA GLU A 90 10.25 -5.43 -27.12
C GLU A 90 10.23 -4.88 -25.69
N ILE A 91 11.13 -3.96 -25.35
CA ILE A 91 11.22 -3.35 -24.01
C ILE A 91 9.92 -2.60 -23.74
N TYR A 92 9.48 -1.79 -24.71
CA TYR A 92 8.24 -1.04 -24.59
C TYR A 92 7.02 -1.96 -24.40
N ARG A 93 6.88 -3.00 -25.22
CA ARG A 93 5.77 -3.97 -25.10
C ARG A 93 5.75 -4.68 -23.76
N ARG A 94 6.92 -5.08 -23.25
CA ARG A 94 7.06 -5.75 -21.95
C ARG A 94 6.72 -4.82 -20.79
N LEU A 95 7.24 -3.59 -20.78
CA LEU A 95 6.89 -2.57 -19.78
C LEU A 95 5.40 -2.27 -19.79
N LYS A 96 4.83 -1.99 -20.97
CA LYS A 96 3.40 -1.71 -21.13
C LYS A 96 2.54 -2.89 -20.67
N GLY A 97 2.92 -4.12 -21.04
CA GLY A 97 2.22 -5.34 -20.65
C GLY A 97 2.23 -5.56 -19.14
N PHE A 98 3.35 -5.29 -18.48
CA PHE A 98 3.44 -5.36 -17.02
C PHE A 98 2.60 -4.28 -16.33
N LEU A 99 2.66 -3.02 -16.80
CA LEU A 99 1.83 -1.96 -16.23
C LEU A 99 0.32 -2.23 -16.38
N GLN A 100 -0.10 -2.99 -17.39
CA GLN A 100 -1.49 -3.45 -17.56
C GLN A 100 -1.92 -4.46 -16.49
N THR A 101 -0.99 -5.15 -15.82
CA THR A 101 -1.32 -6.03 -14.69
C THR A 101 -1.52 -5.24 -13.40
N LEU A 102 -0.88 -4.08 -13.28
CA LEU A 102 -0.98 -3.20 -12.12
C LEU A 102 -2.15 -2.20 -12.21
N SER A 103 -2.50 -1.77 -13.42
CA SER A 103 -3.53 -0.76 -13.64
C SER A 103 -4.58 -1.18 -14.65
N SER A 104 -5.85 -0.93 -14.32
CA SER A 104 -6.98 -1.06 -15.25
C SER A 104 -7.15 0.15 -16.18
N ALA A 105 -6.37 1.22 -15.98
CA ALA A 105 -6.44 2.42 -16.79
C ALA A 105 -5.89 2.20 -18.21
N LYS A 106 -6.36 3.01 -19.17
CA LYS A 106 -5.81 2.99 -20.53
C LYS A 106 -4.38 3.55 -20.53
N ILE A 107 -3.42 2.69 -20.84
CA ILE A 107 -2.00 3.04 -20.88
C ILE A 107 -1.60 3.60 -22.24
N ASN A 108 -1.05 4.81 -22.25
CA ASN A 108 -0.49 5.49 -23.41
C ASN A 108 0.99 5.79 -23.18
N TYR A 109 1.74 6.12 -24.25
CA TYR A 109 3.17 6.42 -24.19
C TYR A 109 3.54 7.51 -23.17
N ASN A 110 2.66 8.51 -22.98
CA ASN A 110 2.87 9.61 -22.04
C ASN A 110 2.10 9.49 -20.72
N SER A 111 1.49 8.33 -20.44
CA SER A 111 0.76 8.11 -19.19
C SER A 111 1.69 8.33 -17.99
N HIS A 112 1.25 9.17 -17.06
CA HIS A 112 1.91 9.34 -15.77
C HIS A 112 1.63 8.12 -14.89
N LEU A 113 2.68 7.54 -14.30
CA LEU A 113 2.60 6.30 -13.52
C LEU A 113 1.67 6.45 -12.30
N GLU A 114 1.81 7.53 -11.54
CA GLU A 114 0.86 7.81 -10.45
C GLU A 114 -0.48 8.37 -10.97
N LEU A 115 -0.46 9.56 -11.58
CA LEU A 115 -1.67 10.35 -11.82
C LEU A 115 -2.59 9.82 -12.92
N ASP A 116 -2.09 9.09 -13.93
CA ASP A 116 -2.94 8.45 -14.95
C ASP A 116 -3.21 6.97 -14.63
N LEU A 117 -2.23 6.24 -14.08
CA LEU A 117 -2.35 4.78 -13.87
C LEU A 117 -2.74 4.40 -12.44
N GLY A 118 -2.67 5.33 -11.49
CA GLY A 118 -3.01 5.09 -10.09
C GLY A 118 -2.00 4.21 -9.35
N LEU A 119 -0.75 4.16 -9.82
CA LEU A 119 0.28 3.37 -9.17
C LEU A 119 0.68 3.99 -7.83
N ASP A 120 0.92 3.14 -6.83
CA ASP A 120 1.43 3.50 -5.51
C ASP A 120 2.84 2.96 -5.26
N SER A 121 3.40 3.19 -4.07
CA SER A 121 4.75 2.70 -3.76
C SER A 121 4.91 1.18 -3.79
N ILE A 122 3.86 0.39 -3.59
CA ILE A 122 3.95 -1.07 -3.77
C ILE A 122 4.00 -1.40 -5.27
N ASP A 123 3.26 -0.68 -6.11
CA ASP A 123 3.39 -0.81 -7.57
C ASP A 123 4.80 -0.47 -8.06
N TYR A 124 5.44 0.59 -7.54
CA TYR A 124 6.79 0.97 -7.94
C TYR A 124 7.81 -0.09 -7.57
N VAL A 125 7.63 -0.74 -6.43
CA VAL A 125 8.42 -1.91 -6.04
C VAL A 125 8.30 -2.98 -7.11
N GLU A 126 7.07 -3.40 -7.40
CA GLU A 126 6.85 -4.49 -8.36
C GLU A 126 7.38 -4.14 -9.76
N LEU A 127 7.23 -2.88 -10.17
CA LEU A 127 7.79 -2.34 -11.41
C LEU A 127 9.32 -2.38 -11.43
N PHE A 128 10.00 -1.99 -10.36
CA PHE A 128 11.46 -2.01 -10.33
C PHE A 128 11.97 -3.44 -10.38
N ILE A 129 11.30 -4.35 -9.66
CA ILE A 129 11.64 -5.77 -9.69
C ILE A 129 11.45 -6.32 -11.10
N PHE A 130 10.33 -6.02 -11.74
CA PHE A 130 10.08 -6.43 -13.12
C PHE A 130 11.14 -5.89 -14.06
N VAL A 131 11.52 -4.61 -13.94
CA VAL A 131 12.54 -3.97 -14.77
C VAL A 131 13.89 -4.62 -14.57
N GLU A 132 14.26 -4.89 -13.32
CA GLU A 132 15.48 -5.59 -12.97
C GLU A 132 15.44 -6.98 -13.59
N GLU A 133 14.50 -7.85 -13.23
CA GLU A 133 14.40 -9.23 -13.71
C GLU A 133 14.31 -9.35 -15.24
N SER A 134 13.61 -8.42 -15.89
CA SER A 134 13.37 -8.45 -17.34
C SER A 134 14.51 -7.88 -18.17
N PHE A 135 15.22 -6.87 -17.66
CA PHE A 135 16.15 -6.05 -18.45
C PHE A 135 17.53 -5.85 -17.79
N GLY A 136 17.74 -6.33 -16.57
CA GLY A 136 18.98 -6.15 -15.81
C GLY A 136 19.28 -4.69 -15.44
N VAL A 137 18.25 -3.85 -15.39
CA VAL A 137 18.38 -2.42 -15.09
C VAL A 137 17.99 -2.18 -13.63
N LEU A 138 18.92 -1.62 -12.86
CA LEU A 138 18.63 -1.14 -11.51
C LEU A 138 18.11 0.29 -11.59
N ILE A 139 16.92 0.52 -11.06
CA ILE A 139 16.33 1.85 -10.93
C ILE A 139 16.61 2.37 -9.52
N ASP A 140 17.33 3.47 -9.41
CA ASP A 140 17.35 4.25 -8.17
C ASP A 140 16.19 5.26 -8.14
N GLU A 141 15.71 5.55 -6.94
CA GLU A 141 14.51 6.38 -6.76
C GLU A 141 14.71 7.85 -7.10
N LYS A 142 15.94 8.36 -6.95
CA LYS A 142 16.24 9.75 -7.32
C LYS A 142 16.06 9.93 -8.82
N ASN A 143 16.55 8.96 -9.59
CA ASN A 143 16.28 8.90 -11.01
C ASN A 143 14.82 8.59 -11.27
N PHE A 144 14.16 7.71 -10.50
CA PHE A 144 12.75 7.37 -10.73
C PHE A 144 11.78 8.55 -10.59
N ALA A 145 11.98 9.41 -9.60
CA ALA A 145 11.19 10.63 -9.43
C ALA A 145 11.23 11.55 -10.67
N SER A 146 12.28 11.41 -11.51
CA SER A 146 12.40 12.11 -12.79
C SER A 146 11.80 11.40 -14.00
N MET A 147 11.37 10.14 -13.85
CA MET A 147 10.84 9.30 -14.93
C MET A 147 9.46 8.73 -14.60
N MET A 148 8.58 9.60 -14.12
CA MET A 148 7.21 9.26 -13.70
C MET A 148 6.24 9.10 -14.88
N ARG A 149 6.73 9.13 -16.13
CA ARG A 149 5.97 8.77 -17.32
C ARG A 149 6.53 7.51 -17.97
N LEU A 150 5.63 6.75 -18.62
CA LEU A 150 6.02 5.52 -19.32
C LEU A 150 7.13 5.74 -20.35
N HIS A 151 7.10 6.82 -21.15
CA HIS A 151 8.15 7.07 -22.14
C HIS A 151 9.52 7.30 -21.49
N GLU A 152 9.58 8.05 -20.38
CA GLU A 152 10.82 8.37 -19.67
C GLU A 152 11.44 7.08 -19.12
N LEU A 153 10.61 6.25 -18.47
CA LEU A 153 11.00 4.94 -17.97
C LEU A 153 11.49 4.02 -19.11
N TYR A 154 10.75 3.96 -20.22
CA TYR A 154 11.14 3.16 -21.38
C TYR A 154 12.49 3.59 -21.95
N LEU A 155 12.70 4.90 -22.14
CA LEU A 155 13.97 5.42 -22.67
C LEU A 155 15.12 5.11 -21.71
N TYR A 156 14.91 5.29 -20.40
CA TYR A 156 15.89 4.95 -19.38
C TYR A 156 16.28 3.47 -19.43
N VAL A 157 15.28 2.57 -19.43
CA VAL A 157 15.52 1.12 -19.49
C VAL A 157 16.21 0.75 -20.80
N LYS A 158 15.80 1.33 -21.93
CA LYS A 158 16.42 1.07 -23.24
C LYS A 158 17.89 1.48 -23.30
N GLU A 159 18.24 2.60 -22.69
CA GLU A 159 19.63 3.07 -22.61
C GLU A 159 20.50 2.20 -21.69
N HIS A 160 19.93 1.67 -20.61
CA HIS A 160 20.67 0.96 -19.56
C HIS A 160 20.57 -0.57 -19.63
N CYS A 161 19.74 -1.12 -20.53
CA CYS A 161 19.54 -2.56 -20.71
C CYS A 161 20.87 -3.22 -21.09
N LYS A 162 21.42 -4.03 -20.19
CA LYS A 162 22.55 -4.91 -20.49
C LYS A 162 22.00 -6.22 -21.03
N ALA A 163 22.67 -6.83 -22.02
CA ALA A 163 22.25 -8.11 -22.58
C ALA A 163 21.94 -9.11 -21.47
N VAL A 164 20.68 -9.56 -21.42
CA VAL A 164 20.07 -10.27 -20.28
C VAL A 164 20.80 -11.58 -19.99
N GLN A 165 21.65 -11.57 -18.96
CA GLN A 165 22.08 -12.74 -18.21
C GLN A 165 22.23 -12.34 -16.74
N ASN A 166 21.42 -12.94 -15.87
CA ASN A 166 21.51 -12.91 -14.39
C ASN A 166 20.85 -11.75 -13.63
N ALA A 167 19.62 -11.36 -13.97
CA ALA A 167 18.93 -10.30 -13.23
C ALA A 167 18.06 -10.75 -12.04
N SER A 168 17.65 -12.02 -11.98
CA SER A 168 16.91 -12.55 -10.82
C SER A 168 17.76 -12.71 -9.54
N SER A 169 19.07 -12.41 -9.60
CA SER A 169 19.95 -12.53 -8.43
C SER A 169 20.01 -11.26 -7.59
N SER A 170 20.02 -10.06 -8.19
CA SER A 170 20.40 -8.82 -7.47
C SER A 170 19.34 -8.32 -6.48
N LEU A 171 18.04 -8.34 -6.81
CA LEU A 171 16.99 -8.02 -5.83
C LEU A 171 16.89 -9.07 -4.73
N ASN A 172 16.86 -10.36 -5.09
CA ASN A 172 16.75 -11.43 -4.11
C ASN A 172 17.96 -11.43 -3.16
N GLU A 173 19.14 -11.09 -3.68
CA GLU A 173 20.34 -10.80 -2.89
C GLU A 173 20.13 -9.56 -2.03
N ALA A 174 19.67 -8.44 -2.60
CA ALA A 174 19.40 -7.21 -1.86
C ALA A 174 18.40 -7.41 -0.71
N LEU A 175 17.30 -8.12 -0.91
CA LEU A 175 16.32 -8.42 0.15
C LEU A 175 16.90 -9.34 1.23
N LYS A 176 17.88 -10.18 0.88
CA LYS A 176 18.63 -11.03 1.83
C LYS A 176 19.80 -10.30 2.48
N GLU A 177 20.23 -9.15 1.96
CA GLU A 177 21.31 -8.37 2.58
C GLU A 177 20.87 -7.89 3.96
N PRO A 178 21.69 -8.09 5.00
CA PRO A 178 21.36 -7.64 6.34
C PRO A 178 21.38 -6.11 6.40
N ILE A 179 20.25 -5.51 6.78
CA ILE A 179 20.18 -4.08 7.10
C ILE A 179 20.63 -3.81 8.54
N LYS A 180 21.11 -2.59 8.79
CA LYS A 180 21.56 -2.17 10.14
C LYS A 180 20.41 -1.97 11.12
N GLU A 181 19.19 -1.85 10.60
CA GLU A 181 18.01 -1.62 11.40
C GLU A 181 17.64 -2.83 12.25
N LYS A 182 16.92 -2.59 13.34
CA LYS A 182 16.46 -3.64 14.25
C LYS A 182 14.97 -3.51 14.45
N LEU A 183 14.31 -4.66 14.53
CA LEU A 183 12.91 -4.72 14.91
C LEU A 183 12.75 -4.19 16.34
N ARG A 184 12.00 -3.10 16.48
CA ARG A 184 11.63 -2.53 17.78
C ARG A 184 10.27 -3.06 18.16
N TYR A 185 10.16 -3.64 19.34
CA TYR A 185 8.90 -4.12 19.89
C TYR A 185 9.02 -4.39 21.39
N SER A 186 7.89 -4.41 22.08
CA SER A 186 7.80 -4.80 23.48
C SER A 186 6.79 -5.93 23.66
N PRO A 187 7.23 -7.16 23.98
CA PRO A 187 6.32 -8.28 24.24
C PRO A 187 5.29 -7.97 25.34
N PHE A 188 5.69 -7.19 26.34
CA PHE A 188 4.81 -6.76 27.42
C PHE A 188 3.68 -5.86 26.90
N ILE A 189 3.98 -4.90 26.02
CA ILE A 189 2.97 -4.02 25.42
C ILE A 189 2.00 -4.83 24.55
N MET A 190 2.50 -5.83 23.81
CA MET A 190 1.66 -6.74 23.00
C MET A 190 0.73 -7.59 23.87
N LEU A 191 1.22 -8.02 25.04
CA LEU A 191 0.38 -8.70 26.02
C LEU A 191 -0.74 -7.79 26.52
N LEU A 192 -0.43 -6.52 26.82
CA LEU A 192 -1.44 -5.53 27.23
C LEU A 192 -2.47 -5.30 26.12
N TYR A 193 -2.06 -5.06 24.88
CA TYR A 193 -3.00 -4.93 23.75
C TYR A 193 -3.92 -6.11 23.65
N LYS A 194 -3.38 -7.33 23.75
CA LYS A 194 -4.21 -8.53 23.72
C LYS A 194 -5.22 -8.58 24.87
N ILE A 195 -4.80 -8.26 26.09
CA ILE A 195 -5.67 -8.29 27.28
C ILE A 195 -6.79 -7.25 27.19
N PHE A 196 -6.54 -6.09 26.57
CA PHE A 196 -7.56 -5.04 26.47
C PHE A 196 -8.40 -5.11 25.19
N LEU A 197 -7.77 -5.25 24.02
CA LEU A 197 -8.44 -5.22 22.72
C LEU A 197 -9.27 -6.47 22.48
N PHE A 198 -8.78 -7.66 22.84
CA PHE A 198 -9.51 -8.88 22.53
C PHE A 198 -10.86 -8.96 23.27
N PRO A 199 -10.96 -8.70 24.59
CA PRO A 199 -12.26 -8.63 25.26
C PRO A 199 -13.12 -7.49 24.72
N LEU A 200 -12.55 -6.30 24.48
CA LEU A 200 -13.29 -5.17 23.91
C LEU A 200 -13.96 -5.55 22.58
N PHE A 201 -13.22 -6.15 21.65
CA PHE A 201 -13.77 -6.57 20.36
C PHE A 201 -14.71 -7.76 20.49
N LYS A 202 -14.43 -8.69 21.42
CA LYS A 202 -15.32 -9.82 21.70
C LYS A 202 -16.69 -9.37 22.22
N LEU A 203 -16.73 -8.34 23.06
CA LEU A 203 -17.99 -7.80 23.60
C LEU A 203 -18.67 -6.83 22.63
N TYR A 204 -17.95 -5.82 22.13
CA TYR A 204 -18.54 -4.74 21.35
C TYR A 204 -18.88 -5.15 19.90
N PHE A 205 -17.96 -5.88 19.25
CA PHE A 205 -18.15 -6.35 17.88
C PHE A 205 -18.60 -7.81 17.79
N ARG A 206 -18.89 -8.48 18.92
CA ARG A 206 -19.20 -9.92 18.95
C ARG A 206 -18.18 -10.73 18.13
N LEU A 207 -16.90 -10.39 18.24
CA LEU A 207 -15.82 -10.92 17.40
C LEU A 207 -15.80 -12.46 17.45
N GLU A 208 -15.94 -13.12 16.31
CA GLU A 208 -15.76 -14.57 16.17
C GLU A 208 -14.41 -14.86 15.54
N VAL A 209 -13.63 -15.75 16.16
CA VAL A 209 -12.30 -16.14 15.67
C VAL A 209 -12.28 -17.65 15.47
N SER A 210 -11.86 -18.09 14.28
CA SER A 210 -11.78 -19.51 13.88
C SER A 210 -10.54 -19.80 13.03
N GLY A 211 -10.16 -21.06 12.86
CA GLY A 211 -9.04 -21.46 12.00
C GLY A 211 -7.65 -21.27 12.62
N ARG A 212 -7.55 -20.99 13.92
CA ARG A 212 -6.24 -20.75 14.58
C ARG A 212 -5.31 -21.98 14.53
N GLU A 213 -5.88 -23.16 14.35
CA GLU A 213 -5.22 -24.43 14.09
C GLU A 213 -4.41 -24.44 12.77
N ASN A 214 -4.79 -23.61 11.81
CA ASN A 214 -4.11 -23.47 10.52
C ASN A 214 -2.84 -22.60 10.60
N ILE A 215 -2.62 -21.93 11.74
CA ILE A 215 -1.45 -21.07 11.94
C ILE A 215 -0.20 -21.95 12.08
N PRO A 216 0.78 -21.85 11.16
CA PRO A 216 2.02 -22.63 11.25
C PRO A 216 2.81 -22.32 12.52
N GLN A 217 3.58 -23.31 13.00
CA GLN A 217 4.55 -23.09 14.09
C GLN A 217 5.82 -22.40 13.58
N SER A 218 6.10 -22.49 12.27
CA SER A 218 7.19 -21.80 11.58
C SER A 218 6.80 -20.35 11.25
N PRO A 219 7.78 -19.49 10.92
CA PRO A 219 7.50 -18.18 10.35
C PRO A 219 6.55 -18.27 9.15
N CYS A 220 5.60 -17.34 9.05
CA CYS A 220 4.63 -17.29 7.98
C CYS A 220 4.26 -15.83 7.65
N ILE A 221 3.63 -15.65 6.49
CA ILE A 221 3.05 -14.38 6.08
C ILE A 221 1.53 -14.46 6.25
N PHE A 222 0.93 -13.62 7.08
CA PHE A 222 -0.52 -13.47 7.15
C PHE A 222 -0.97 -12.48 6.07
N ALA A 223 -1.90 -12.90 5.23
CA ALA A 223 -2.49 -12.10 4.16
C ALA A 223 -3.98 -11.83 4.43
N PRO A 224 -4.33 -10.88 5.32
CA PRO A 224 -5.71 -10.53 5.62
C PRO A 224 -6.38 -9.69 4.53
N SER A 225 -7.69 -9.88 4.33
CA SER A 225 -8.52 -8.93 3.57
C SER A 225 -8.59 -7.56 4.25
N HIS A 226 -8.68 -6.47 3.47
CA HIS A 226 -8.62 -5.10 3.96
C HIS A 226 -9.88 -4.27 3.63
N GLN A 227 -10.74 -4.11 4.64
CA GLN A 227 -11.99 -3.37 4.54
C GLN A 227 -12.09 -2.15 5.47
N SER A 228 -11.25 -2.07 6.51
CA SER A 228 -11.33 -1.06 7.56
C SER A 228 -9.98 -0.76 8.22
N MET A 229 -9.86 0.40 8.86
CA MET A 229 -8.72 0.67 9.75
C MET A 229 -8.69 -0.27 10.97
N LEU A 230 -9.81 -0.93 11.28
CA LEU A 230 -9.88 -1.89 12.39
C LEU A 230 -9.13 -3.19 12.09
N ASP A 231 -8.91 -3.54 10.82
CA ASP A 231 -8.48 -4.89 10.45
C ASP A 231 -7.14 -5.28 11.07
N GLY A 232 -6.17 -4.36 11.09
CA GLY A 232 -4.88 -4.59 11.75
C GLY A 232 -5.06 -4.96 13.22
N PHE A 233 -5.85 -4.18 13.97
CA PHE A 233 -6.14 -4.44 15.37
C PHE A 233 -6.95 -5.73 15.58
N LEU A 234 -7.87 -6.04 14.66
CA LEU A 234 -8.68 -7.27 14.71
C LEU A 234 -7.78 -8.50 14.55
N VAL A 235 -6.90 -8.49 13.55
CA VAL A 235 -5.91 -9.56 13.35
C VAL A 235 -4.99 -9.65 14.57
N GLU A 236 -4.40 -8.54 15.01
CA GLU A 236 -3.51 -8.47 16.18
C GLU A 236 -4.14 -9.09 17.44
N SER A 237 -5.34 -8.63 17.81
CA SER A 237 -6.04 -9.13 19.00
C SER A 237 -6.45 -10.60 18.88
N SER A 238 -6.75 -11.07 17.66
CA SER A 238 -7.21 -12.42 17.38
C SER A 238 -6.09 -13.46 17.34
N LEU A 239 -4.82 -13.08 17.14
CA LEU A 239 -3.69 -14.01 17.14
C LEU A 239 -3.41 -14.60 18.53
N PRO A 240 -3.07 -15.89 18.69
CA PRO A 240 -2.55 -16.43 19.95
C PRO A 240 -1.32 -15.62 20.41
N TYR A 241 -1.16 -15.40 21.73
CA TYR A 241 -0.06 -14.54 22.23
C TYR A 241 1.33 -15.03 21.81
N LYS A 242 1.54 -16.36 21.77
CA LYS A 242 2.79 -16.97 21.32
C LYS A 242 3.16 -16.61 19.88
N THR A 243 2.15 -16.47 19.02
CA THR A 243 2.31 -16.03 17.63
C THR A 243 2.45 -14.51 17.57
N LEU A 244 1.53 -13.79 18.23
CA LEU A 244 1.48 -12.33 18.24
C LEU A 244 2.82 -11.70 18.59
N LYS A 245 3.47 -12.12 19.69
CA LYS A 245 4.77 -11.57 20.14
C LYS A 245 5.92 -11.69 19.13
N ASN A 246 5.72 -12.45 18.05
CA ASN A 246 6.65 -12.65 16.94
C ASN A 246 6.04 -12.22 15.59
N THR A 247 4.93 -11.51 15.56
CA THR A 247 4.24 -11.06 14.34
C THR A 247 4.36 -9.56 14.15
N PHE A 248 4.83 -9.13 12.98
CA PHE A 248 5.02 -7.72 12.63
C PHE A 248 4.03 -7.30 11.54
N PHE A 249 3.49 -6.09 11.65
CA PHE A 249 2.47 -5.55 10.75
C PHE A 249 3.06 -4.48 9.85
N LEU A 250 2.88 -4.64 8.54
CA LEU A 250 3.17 -3.58 7.60
C LEU A 250 2.14 -2.45 7.74
N ALA A 251 2.61 -1.21 7.86
CA ALA A 251 1.73 -0.05 7.92
C ALA A 251 2.35 1.20 7.29
N TYR A 252 1.52 2.04 6.67
CA TYR A 252 1.97 3.31 6.12
C TYR A 252 2.23 4.36 7.20
N LYS A 253 3.39 5.00 7.13
CA LYS A 253 3.82 6.07 8.05
C LYS A 253 2.89 7.28 8.04
N ASN A 254 2.26 7.59 6.92
CA ASN A 254 1.29 8.70 6.82
C ASN A 254 0.07 8.50 7.74
N VAL A 255 -0.30 7.24 8.01
CA VAL A 255 -1.42 6.91 8.90
C VAL A 255 -0.93 6.70 10.33
N PHE A 256 0.09 5.86 10.51
CA PHE A 256 0.53 5.40 11.83
C PHE A 256 1.63 6.26 12.46
N GLY A 257 2.22 7.20 11.73
CA GLY A 257 3.20 8.17 12.23
C GLY A 257 2.57 9.43 12.85
N THR A 258 1.24 9.55 12.86
CA THR A 258 0.51 10.68 13.46
C THR A 258 0.67 10.72 14.98
N LYS A 259 0.58 11.90 15.60
CA LYS A 259 0.80 12.08 17.07
C LYS A 259 -0.01 11.13 17.96
N PHE A 260 -1.18 10.68 17.50
CA PHE A 260 -2.06 9.78 18.24
C PHE A 260 -1.68 8.30 18.11
N LEU A 261 -1.21 7.87 16.93
CA LEU A 261 -0.85 6.48 16.66
C LEU A 261 0.66 6.21 16.80
N LYS A 262 1.48 7.26 16.86
CA LYS A 262 2.92 7.18 17.01
C LYS A 262 3.39 6.40 18.25
N PRO A 263 2.79 6.54 19.45
CA PRO A 263 3.17 5.70 20.60
C PRO A 263 2.86 4.22 20.38
N ILE A 264 1.80 3.93 19.61
CA ILE A 264 1.40 2.57 19.23
C ILE A 264 2.38 2.00 18.22
N SER A 265 2.79 2.78 17.21
CA SER A 265 3.76 2.33 16.21
C SER A 265 5.18 2.20 16.75
N ASP A 266 5.65 3.14 17.58
CA ASP A 266 7.02 3.19 18.09
C ASP A 266 7.31 2.04 19.08
N ASN A 267 6.28 1.51 19.73
CA ASN A 267 6.36 0.40 20.69
C ASN A 267 5.63 -0.86 20.23
N GLY A 268 4.96 -0.77 19.09
CA GLY A 268 4.21 -1.84 18.43
C GLY A 268 5.13 -2.71 17.59
N GLN A 269 4.63 -3.89 17.21
CA GLN A 269 5.29 -4.70 16.19
C GLN A 269 4.91 -4.18 14.79
N THR A 270 5.18 -2.90 14.51
CA THR A 270 4.78 -2.26 13.24
C THR A 270 6.01 -1.90 12.42
N ILE A 271 6.03 -2.34 11.17
CA ILE A 271 6.97 -1.89 10.15
C ILE A 271 6.34 -0.69 9.46
N LEU A 272 6.81 0.51 9.83
CA LEU A 272 6.38 1.74 9.18
C LEU A 272 7.13 1.90 7.88
N ILE A 273 6.39 1.93 6.78
CA ILE A 273 6.94 2.27 5.47
C ILE A 273 6.53 3.69 5.10
N ASP A 274 7.50 4.40 4.54
CA ASP A 274 7.27 5.68 3.90
C ASP A 274 7.43 5.47 2.40
N ALA A 275 6.38 5.81 1.69
CA ALA A 275 6.25 5.69 0.25
C ALA A 275 7.30 6.60 -0.48
N ASN A 276 7.83 7.60 0.23
CA ASN A 276 8.83 8.57 -0.23
C ASN A 276 10.26 8.32 0.32
N GLU A 277 10.47 7.29 1.15
CA GLU A 277 11.82 6.90 1.63
C GLU A 277 12.48 5.90 0.68
N ASN A 278 13.78 5.66 0.88
CA ASN A 278 14.57 4.68 0.12
C ASN A 278 13.81 3.35 -0.02
N LEU A 279 13.28 3.06 -1.19
CA LEU A 279 12.48 1.90 -1.59
C LEU A 279 13.25 0.59 -1.44
N LYS A 280 14.51 0.51 -1.88
CA LYS A 280 15.34 -0.69 -1.62
C LYS A 280 15.41 -0.97 -0.13
N HIS A 281 15.72 0.05 0.65
CA HIS A 281 15.78 -0.04 2.11
C HIS A 281 14.42 -0.36 2.72
N THR A 282 13.34 0.23 2.21
CA THR A 282 11.95 -0.03 2.62
C THR A 282 11.63 -1.50 2.41
N LEU A 283 11.96 -2.07 1.25
CA LEU A 283 11.73 -3.48 0.97
C LEU A 283 12.54 -4.41 1.88
N GLN A 284 13.81 -4.09 2.09
CA GLN A 284 14.64 -4.81 3.05
C GLN A 284 14.05 -4.74 4.47
N TYR A 285 13.50 -3.59 4.85
CA TYR A 285 12.87 -3.39 6.16
C TYR A 285 11.54 -4.15 6.30
N VAL A 286 10.73 -4.21 5.24
CA VAL A 286 9.52 -5.06 5.19
C VAL A 286 9.88 -6.55 5.27
N ALA A 287 10.99 -6.95 4.66
CA ALA A 287 11.46 -8.33 4.69
C ALA A 287 12.16 -8.72 6.00
N LEU A 288 12.59 -7.74 6.81
CA LEU A 288 13.35 -7.95 8.05
C LEU A 288 12.70 -8.93 9.05
N PRO A 289 11.37 -8.90 9.30
CA PRO A 289 10.72 -9.92 10.13
C PRO A 289 10.95 -11.34 9.63
N LEU A 290 10.84 -11.59 8.33
CA LEU A 290 11.04 -12.91 7.75
C LEU A 290 12.51 -13.35 7.84
N HIS A 291 13.43 -12.41 7.58
CA HIS A 291 14.87 -12.64 7.76
C HIS A 291 15.22 -12.99 9.22
N GLU A 292 14.57 -12.38 10.21
CA GLU A 292 14.73 -12.70 11.64
C GLU A 292 13.91 -13.92 12.12
N HIS A 293 13.36 -14.73 11.21
CA HIS A 293 12.49 -15.87 11.52
C HIS A 293 11.25 -15.50 12.36
N LYS A 294 10.60 -14.41 11.99
CA LYS A 294 9.36 -13.89 12.59
C LYS A 294 8.25 -13.84 11.54
N ASN A 295 7.01 -13.62 11.97
CA ASN A 295 5.87 -13.53 11.05
C ASN A 295 5.70 -12.10 10.53
N LEU A 296 5.14 -11.98 9.34
CA LEU A 296 4.77 -10.71 8.72
C LEU A 296 3.26 -10.69 8.44
N VAL A 297 2.59 -9.58 8.70
CA VAL A 297 1.22 -9.30 8.26
C VAL A 297 1.30 -8.25 7.18
N ILE A 298 0.78 -8.59 6.00
CA ILE A 298 0.72 -7.70 4.85
C ILE A 298 -0.68 -7.80 4.25
N PHE A 299 -1.34 -6.66 4.11
CA PHE A 299 -2.64 -6.59 3.44
C PHE A 299 -2.37 -6.63 1.92
N PRO A 300 -2.70 -7.73 1.24
CA PRO A 300 -2.31 -7.93 -0.16
C PRO A 300 -3.03 -6.97 -1.11
N GLU A 301 -4.15 -6.37 -0.68
CA GLU A 301 -4.89 -5.36 -1.46
C GLU A 301 -4.15 -4.00 -1.52
N GLY A 302 -3.24 -3.71 -0.59
CA GLY A 302 -2.54 -2.41 -0.47
C GLY A 302 -3.42 -1.22 -0.05
N ALA A 303 -4.72 -1.29 -0.33
CA ALA A 303 -5.72 -0.28 0.00
C ALA A 303 -6.96 -0.91 0.66
N ARG A 304 -7.80 -0.07 1.26
CA ARG A 304 -9.10 -0.49 1.79
C ARG A 304 -10.16 -0.44 0.71
N THR A 305 -11.00 -1.46 0.63
CA THR A 305 -12.19 -1.42 -0.23
C THR A 305 -13.15 -0.28 0.15
N ARG A 306 -13.85 0.27 -0.85
CA ARG A 306 -14.87 1.33 -0.68
C ARG A 306 -16.30 0.80 -0.81
N ASP A 307 -16.47 -0.40 -1.33
CA ASP A 307 -17.76 -1.00 -1.71
C ASP A 307 -17.93 -2.44 -1.21
N ARG A 308 -17.02 -2.92 -0.34
CA ARG A 308 -17.01 -4.26 0.28
C ARG A 308 -16.50 -5.37 -0.63
N GLU A 309 -16.26 -5.10 -1.90
CA GLU A 309 -15.66 -6.06 -2.81
C GLU A 309 -14.16 -6.21 -2.52
N LEU A 310 -13.66 -7.43 -2.72
CA LEU A 310 -12.25 -7.75 -2.56
C LEU A 310 -11.47 -7.12 -3.73
N LEU A 311 -10.44 -6.34 -3.43
CA LEU A 311 -9.58 -5.75 -4.46
C LEU A 311 -8.64 -6.81 -5.08
N GLU A 312 -7.93 -6.42 -6.13
CA GLU A 312 -6.84 -7.22 -6.67
C GLU A 312 -5.71 -7.38 -5.65
N PHE A 313 -5.11 -8.56 -5.63
CA PHE A 313 -4.02 -8.87 -4.70
C PHE A 313 -2.70 -8.58 -5.37
N ARG A 314 -1.89 -7.75 -4.72
CA ARG A 314 -0.55 -7.38 -5.13
C ARG A 314 0.43 -8.54 -4.85
N PRO A 315 1.23 -9.01 -5.82
CA PRO A 315 2.08 -10.20 -5.68
C PRO A 315 3.23 -10.08 -4.66
N PHE A 316 3.56 -8.89 -4.16
CA PHE A 316 4.73 -8.70 -3.29
C PHE A 316 4.80 -9.67 -2.09
N PHE A 317 3.69 -9.98 -1.42
CA PHE A 317 3.69 -10.95 -0.32
C PHE A 317 4.03 -12.38 -0.78
N ALA A 318 3.60 -12.77 -1.98
CA ALA A 318 3.89 -14.06 -2.58
C ALA A 318 5.36 -14.16 -3.00
N MET A 319 5.97 -13.05 -3.43
CA MET A 319 7.41 -12.97 -3.70
C MET A 319 8.21 -13.20 -2.42
N LEU A 320 7.84 -12.54 -1.32
CA LEU A 320 8.46 -12.76 -0.01
C LEU A 320 8.29 -14.21 0.48
N SER A 321 7.11 -14.80 0.27
CA SER A 321 6.83 -16.20 0.58
C SER A 321 7.82 -17.14 -0.11
N LYS A 322 8.03 -16.97 -1.43
CA LYS A 322 9.01 -17.75 -2.19
C LYS A 322 10.44 -17.48 -1.74
N LEU A 323 10.80 -16.21 -1.56
CA LEU A 323 12.16 -15.80 -1.24
C LEU A 323 12.68 -16.39 0.08
N TYR A 324 11.82 -16.37 1.10
CA TYR A 324 12.13 -16.88 2.45
C TYR A 324 11.65 -18.31 2.68
N ASN A 325 11.02 -18.93 1.68
CA ASN A 325 10.41 -20.25 1.77
C ASN A 325 9.46 -20.41 2.97
N VAL A 326 8.54 -19.44 3.12
CA VAL A 326 7.56 -19.41 4.23
C VAL A 326 6.14 -19.48 3.68
N PRO A 327 5.20 -20.18 4.34
CA PRO A 327 3.83 -20.25 3.90
C PRO A 327 3.09 -18.92 4.03
N VAL A 328 2.11 -18.69 3.15
CA VAL A 328 1.12 -17.63 3.28
C VAL A 328 -0.12 -18.19 3.97
N VAL A 329 -0.61 -17.54 5.02
CA VAL A 329 -1.88 -17.83 5.69
C VAL A 329 -2.89 -16.78 5.25
N PRO A 330 -3.83 -17.09 4.36
CA PRO A 330 -4.92 -16.17 4.03
C PRO A 330 -5.79 -15.93 5.27
N VAL A 331 -6.20 -14.69 5.52
CA VAL A 331 -7.04 -14.36 6.67
C VAL A 331 -8.29 -13.61 6.21
N LEU A 332 -9.44 -14.22 6.42
CA LEU A 332 -10.72 -13.55 6.22
C LEU A 332 -10.97 -12.58 7.38
N VAL A 333 -11.27 -11.31 7.05
CA VAL A 333 -11.86 -10.34 7.96
C VAL A 333 -13.16 -9.84 7.34
N ASP A 334 -14.31 -10.20 7.93
CA ASP A 334 -15.64 -9.80 7.47
C ASP A 334 -16.44 -9.07 8.57
N GLY A 335 -17.27 -8.11 8.16
CA GLY A 335 -18.06 -7.24 9.03
C GLY A 335 -17.35 -5.97 9.50
N SER A 336 -16.04 -5.83 9.23
CA SER A 336 -15.27 -4.64 9.62
C SER A 336 -15.61 -3.42 8.76
N PHE A 337 -16.00 -3.62 7.49
CA PHE A 337 -16.54 -2.57 6.62
C PHE A 337 -17.77 -1.88 7.24
N GLU A 338 -18.76 -2.65 7.69
CA GLU A 338 -19.99 -2.13 8.31
C GLU A 338 -19.72 -1.55 9.70
N ALA A 339 -18.73 -2.08 10.41
CA ALA A 339 -18.31 -1.58 11.70
C ALA A 339 -17.67 -0.20 11.57
N LEU A 340 -16.71 -0.02 10.66
CA LEU A 340 -16.02 1.26 10.46
C LEU A 340 -15.63 1.43 8.99
N ARG A 341 -16.55 1.99 8.21
CA ARG A 341 -16.30 2.35 6.81
C ARG A 341 -15.29 3.50 6.70
N SER A 342 -14.58 3.54 5.58
CA SER A 342 -13.71 4.67 5.26
C SER A 342 -14.46 6.00 5.34
N GLY A 343 -13.84 7.02 5.93
CA GLY A 343 -14.45 8.34 6.14
C GLY A 343 -15.41 8.45 7.34
N THR A 344 -15.55 7.40 8.16
CA THR A 344 -16.27 7.50 9.46
C THR A 344 -15.30 7.48 10.64
N LEU A 345 -15.66 8.22 11.70
CA LEU A 345 -14.80 8.34 12.90
C LEU A 345 -15.13 7.31 13.98
N PHE A 346 -16.39 6.89 14.11
CA PHE A 346 -16.84 6.07 15.24
C PHE A 346 -17.31 4.69 14.79
N PRO A 347 -16.75 3.60 15.35
CA PRO A 347 -17.12 2.26 14.95
C PRO A 347 -18.48 1.84 15.54
N LYS A 348 -19.30 1.18 14.71
CA LYS A 348 -20.61 0.64 15.06
C LYS A 348 -20.50 -0.79 15.59
N PRO A 349 -21.38 -1.22 16.52
CA PRO A 349 -21.36 -2.57 17.11
C PRO A 349 -21.90 -3.62 16.13
N LYS A 350 -21.13 -3.92 15.09
CA LYS A 350 -21.42 -4.95 14.08
C LYS A 350 -20.68 -6.23 14.41
N LYS A 351 -21.28 -7.36 14.03
CA LYS A 351 -20.63 -8.67 14.18
C LYS A 351 -19.41 -8.70 13.26
N ILE A 352 -18.25 -9.10 13.77
CA ILE A 352 -17.02 -9.25 12.99
C ILE A 352 -16.53 -10.69 13.07
N ILE A 353 -16.08 -11.23 11.95
CA ILE A 353 -15.51 -12.58 11.84
C ILE A 353 -14.05 -12.45 11.40
N VAL A 354 -13.16 -13.13 12.11
CA VAL A 354 -11.76 -13.35 11.69
C VAL A 354 -11.54 -14.85 11.54
N ARG A 355 -11.15 -15.30 10.35
CA ARG A 355 -10.89 -16.72 10.08
C ARG A 355 -9.53 -16.89 9.40
N TYR A 356 -8.68 -17.71 10.00
CA TYR A 356 -7.39 -18.09 9.42
C TYR A 356 -7.59 -19.32 8.52
N LEU A 357 -7.26 -19.20 7.24
CA LEU A 357 -7.49 -20.25 6.25
C LEU A 357 -6.27 -21.18 6.16
N GLU A 358 -6.43 -22.28 5.40
CA GLU A 358 -5.36 -23.24 5.17
C GLU A 358 -4.11 -22.55 4.60
N PRO A 359 -2.91 -22.83 5.15
CA PRO A 359 -1.68 -22.21 4.68
C PRO A 359 -1.32 -22.68 3.27
N ILE A 360 -0.92 -21.73 2.43
CA ILE A 360 -0.41 -21.96 1.09
C ILE A 360 1.12 -22.00 1.18
N TYR A 361 1.69 -23.18 0.98
CA TYR A 361 3.14 -23.38 0.94
C TYR A 361 3.69 -23.00 -0.43
N PRO A 362 4.84 -22.29 -0.52
CA PRO A 362 5.39 -21.83 -1.79
C PRO A 362 6.02 -22.94 -2.65
N ASP A 363 6.25 -24.12 -2.08
CA ASP A 363 6.88 -25.25 -2.76
C ASP A 363 6.09 -25.67 -4.01
N GLY A 364 6.75 -25.62 -5.17
CA GLY A 364 6.15 -26.01 -6.45
C GLY A 364 5.15 -25.01 -7.03
N LEU A 365 5.00 -23.83 -6.44
CA LEU A 365 4.13 -22.76 -6.95
C LEU A 365 4.95 -21.57 -7.43
N ASP A 366 4.46 -20.88 -8.46
CA ASP A 366 4.96 -19.55 -8.83
C ASP A 366 4.28 -18.42 -8.04
N VAL A 367 4.79 -17.20 -8.19
CA VAL A 367 4.29 -16.02 -7.46
C VAL A 367 2.82 -15.75 -7.81
N ALA A 368 2.43 -15.90 -9.07
CA ALA A 368 1.08 -15.64 -9.53
C ALA A 368 0.10 -16.68 -8.98
N GLU A 369 0.49 -17.96 -8.93
CA GLU A 369 -0.29 -19.05 -8.35
C GLU A 369 -0.52 -18.84 -6.85
N ILE A 370 0.51 -18.45 -6.09
CA ILE A 370 0.35 -18.14 -4.65
C ILE A 370 -0.60 -16.95 -4.47
N THR A 371 -0.44 -15.90 -5.29
CA THR A 371 -1.28 -14.69 -5.25
C THR A 371 -2.74 -15.04 -5.51
N GLN A 372 -3.01 -15.73 -6.60
CA GLN A 372 -4.36 -16.13 -7.01
C GLN A 372 -5.00 -17.09 -6.00
N LYS A 373 -4.28 -18.12 -5.54
CA LYS A 373 -4.79 -19.05 -4.52
C LYS A 373 -5.15 -18.35 -3.22
N THR A 374 -4.36 -17.36 -2.80
CA THR A 374 -4.63 -16.57 -1.58
C THR A 374 -5.92 -15.78 -1.75
N LYS A 375 -6.10 -15.11 -2.89
CA LYS A 375 -7.31 -14.37 -3.22
C LYS A 375 -8.54 -15.27 -3.29
N ASP A 376 -8.43 -16.40 -4.00
CA ASP A 376 -9.52 -17.36 -4.19
C ASP A 376 -9.98 -17.98 -2.88
N ALA A 377 -9.05 -18.29 -1.97
CA ALA A 377 -9.37 -18.82 -0.64
C ALA A 377 -10.25 -17.83 0.16
N ILE A 378 -9.87 -16.55 0.16
CA ILE A 378 -10.63 -15.49 0.85
C ILE A 378 -11.97 -15.25 0.14
N ALA A 379 -11.98 -15.16 -1.18
CA ALA A 379 -13.19 -14.93 -1.97
C ALA A 379 -14.22 -16.07 -1.83
N TYR A 380 -13.75 -17.32 -1.78
CA TYR A 380 -14.60 -18.48 -1.53
C TYR A 380 -15.27 -18.39 -0.16
N GLU A 381 -14.51 -18.06 0.88
CA GLU A 381 -15.01 -17.91 2.24
C GLU A 381 -15.96 -16.72 2.42
N LEU A 382 -15.69 -15.61 1.73
CA LEU A 382 -16.59 -14.45 1.67
C LEU A 382 -17.97 -14.85 1.10
N LYS A 383 -17.99 -15.66 0.03
CA LYS A 383 -19.24 -16.15 -0.58
C LYS A 383 -19.96 -17.19 0.30
N SER A 384 -19.22 -18.11 0.93
CA SER A 384 -19.79 -19.21 1.70
C SER A 384 -20.37 -18.77 3.06
N ASN A 385 -19.80 -17.74 3.69
CA ASN A 385 -20.26 -17.23 4.99
C ASN A 385 -21.53 -16.35 4.91
N GLY A 386 -22.15 -16.21 3.73
CA GLY A 386 -23.56 -15.80 3.61
C GLY A 386 -23.88 -14.36 4.05
N VAL A 387 -22.92 -13.44 4.01
CA VAL A 387 -23.16 -12.00 4.26
C VAL A 387 -23.18 -11.17 2.97
N PHE A 388 -23.07 -11.81 1.79
CA PHE A 388 -23.37 -11.18 0.48
C PHE A 388 -24.87 -11.21 0.14
N SER A 389 -25.70 -11.85 0.97
CA SER A 389 -27.13 -12.04 0.73
C SER A 389 -27.98 -11.50 1.88
N ARG A 390 -27.95 -10.18 2.10
CA ARG A 390 -29.09 -9.44 2.69
C ARG A 390 -28.99 -7.94 2.49
#